data_AF-A0A537VWJ0-F1
#
_entry.id   AF-A0A537VWJ0-F1
#
_cell.length_a   1.000
_cell.length_b   1.000
_cell.length_c   1.000
_cell.angle_alpha   90.00
_cell.angle_beta   90.00
_cell.angle_gamma   90.00
#
_symmetry.space_group_name_H-M   'P 1'
#
loop_
_entity.id
_entity.type
_entity.pdbx_description
1 polymer ?
#
loop_
_entity_poly.entity_id
_entity_poly.type
_entity_poly.pdbx_seq_one_letter_code
_entity_poly.pdbx_strand_id
1 'polypeptide(L)' 'MDDKRVLEQINKLASEEKALWHKEEHEGVSDDDRQRLKELEVTLDQCWDLLHQRRAAREAGKDPREAKVRPVAEVEGYEG' A
#
# COMPACT_ATOMS: atom_id res chain seq x y z
N MET A 1 2.16 -12.15 9.40
CA MET A 1 2.25 -11.78 7.97
C MET A 1 3.73 -11.64 7.62
N ASP A 2 4.29 -12.53 6.82
CA ASP A 2 5.74 -12.55 6.53
C ASP A 2 6.12 -11.53 5.46
N ASP A 3 7.39 -11.11 5.40
CA ASP A 3 7.86 -10.09 4.44
C ASP A 3 7.54 -10.48 3.00
N LYS A 4 7.60 -11.77 2.68
CA LYS A 4 7.23 -12.31 1.37
C LYS A 4 5.77 -11.99 1.01
N ARG A 5 4.83 -12.17 1.95
CA ARG A 5 3.42 -11.84 1.71
C ARG A 5 3.21 -10.34 1.51
N VAL A 6 3.97 -9.51 2.22
CA VAL A 6 3.93 -8.05 2.05
C VAL A 6 4.43 -7.67 0.65
N LEU A 7 5.53 -8.27 0.20
CA LEU A 7 6.07 -8.07 -1.15
C LEU A 7 5.13 -8.56 -2.25
N GLU A 8 4.47 -9.70 -2.06
CA GLU A 8 3.43 -10.18 -2.98
C GLU A 8 2.25 -9.21 -3.06
N GLN A 9 1.83 -8.67 -1.91
CA GLN A 9 0.76 -7.67 -1.87
C GLN A 9 1.18 -6.36 -2.57
N ILE A 10 2.39 -5.86 -2.34
CA ILE A 10 2.96 -4.71 -3.05
C ILE A 10 2.93 -4.94 -4.58
N ASN A 11 3.39 -6.11 -5.04
CA ASN A 11 3.39 -6.44 -6.48
C ASN A 11 1.98 -6.45 -7.07
N LYS A 12 1.02 -7.02 -6.33
CA LYS A 12 -0.38 -7.04 -6.77
C LYS A 12 -0.96 -5.63 -6.88
N LEU A 13 -0.73 -4.78 -5.86
CA LEU A 13 -1.20 -3.39 -5.83
C LEU A 13 -0.56 -2.56 -6.96
N ALA A 14 0.75 -2.69 -7.17
CA ALA A 14 1.44 -2.00 -8.27
C ALA A 14 0.95 -2.45 -9.65
N SER A 15 0.59 -3.73 -9.81
CA SER A 15 -0.01 -4.22 -11.06
C SER A 15 -1.41 -3.66 -11.28
N GLU A 16 -2.19 -3.48 -10.21
CA GLU A 16 -3.53 -2.88 -10.27
C GLU A 16 -3.45 -1.39 -10.62
N GLU A 17 -2.54 -0.66 -9.97
CA GLU A 17 -2.23 0.74 -10.31
C GLU A 17 -1.87 0.89 -11.78
N LYS A 18 -0.94 0.08 -12.28
CA LYS A 18 -0.51 0.14 -13.68
C LYS A 18 -1.66 -0.15 -14.66
N ALA A 19 -2.58 -1.06 -14.31
CA ALA A 19 -3.76 -1.34 -15.12
C ALA A 19 -4.72 -0.14 -15.14
N LEU A 20 -4.90 0.55 -14.02
CA LEU A 20 -5.72 1.75 -13.92
C LEU A 20 -5.11 2.91 -14.73
N TRP A 21 -3.79 3.11 -14.67
CA TRP A 21 -3.08 4.10 -15.49
C TRP A 21 -3.21 3.83 -16.99
N HIS A 22 -3.10 2.56 -17.40
CA HIS A 22 -3.29 2.18 -18.80
C HIS A 22 -4.75 2.41 -19.25
N LYS A 23 -5.72 2.19 -18.36
CA LYS A 23 -7.13 2.46 -18.63
C LYS A 23 -7.41 3.97 -18.72
N GLU A 24 -6.79 4.78 -17.86
CA GLU A 24 -6.86 6.24 -17.91
C GLU A 24 -6.40 6.80 -19.26
N GLU A 25 -5.29 6.28 -19.81
CA GLU A 25 -4.76 6.74 -21.10
C GLU A 25 -5.71 6.49 -22.29
N HIS A 26 -6.52 5.42 -22.23
CA HIS A 26 -7.39 5.00 -23.33
C HIS A 26 -8.85 5.44 -23.20
N GLU A 27 -9.43 5.34 -22.01
CA GLU A 27 -10.87 5.54 -21.75
C GLU A 27 -11.16 6.75 -20.84
N GLY A 28 -10.12 7.33 -20.23
CA GLY A 28 -10.25 8.35 -19.18
C GLY A 28 -10.47 7.72 -17.80
N VAL A 29 -10.05 8.45 -16.75
CA VAL A 29 -10.20 8.00 -15.36
C VAL A 29 -11.54 8.46 -14.78
N SER A 30 -12.31 7.54 -14.21
CA SER A 30 -13.50 7.90 -13.43
C SER A 30 -13.10 8.34 -12.02
N ASP A 31 -13.99 9.02 -11.31
CA ASP A 31 -13.72 9.42 -9.92
C ASP A 31 -13.50 8.20 -9.00
N ASP A 32 -14.19 7.10 -9.31
CA ASP A 32 -14.02 5.80 -8.64
C ASP A 32 -12.62 5.19 -8.89
N ASP A 33 -12.11 5.26 -10.12
CA ASP A 33 -10.76 4.79 -10.46
C ASP A 33 -9.69 5.66 -9.75
N ARG A 34 -9.90 6.98 -9.67
CA ARG A 34 -9.02 7.90 -8.92
C ARG A 34 -8.98 7.59 -7.43
N GLN A 35 -10.12 7.25 -6.85
CA GLN A 35 -10.11 6.84 -5.46
C GLN A 35 -9.43 5.50 -5.27
N ARG A 36 -9.69 4.56 -6.17
CA ARG A 36 -9.06 3.27 -6.10
C ARG A 36 -7.54 3.42 -6.12
N LEU A 37 -7.01 4.31 -6.96
CA LEU A 37 -5.59 4.68 -6.97
C LEU A 37 -5.12 5.19 -5.60
N LYS A 38 -5.84 6.12 -4.98
CA LYS A 38 -5.49 6.61 -3.62
C LYS A 38 -5.47 5.49 -2.59
N GLU A 39 -6.45 4.58 -2.60
CA GLU A 39 -6.47 3.43 -1.70
C GLU A 39 -5.27 2.50 -1.92
N LEU A 40 -4.90 2.27 -3.18
CA LEU A 40 -3.74 1.46 -3.57
C LEU A 40 -2.44 2.11 -3.06
N GLU A 41 -2.27 3.42 -3.25
CA GLU A 41 -1.12 4.19 -2.77
C GLU A 41 -0.98 4.11 -1.24
N VAL A 42 -2.08 4.31 -0.50
CA VAL A 42 -2.09 4.20 0.96
C VAL A 42 -1.71 2.79 1.41
N THR A 43 -2.24 1.77 0.75
CA THR A 43 -1.94 0.38 1.07
C THR A 43 -0.47 0.03 0.76
N LEU A 44 0.07 0.58 -0.33
CA LEU A 44 1.49 0.44 -0.70
C LEU A 44 2.40 1.07 0.34
N ASP A 45 2.10 2.31 0.77
CA ASP A 45 2.87 3.01 1.81
C ASP A 45 2.89 2.22 3.12
N GLN A 46 1.75 1.67 3.53
CA GLN A 46 1.66 0.80 4.71
C GLN A 46 2.52 -0.45 4.62
N CYS A 47 2.53 -1.09 3.45
CA CYS A 47 3.35 -2.26 3.22
C CYS A 47 4.85 -1.92 3.30
N TRP A 48 5.23 -0.76 2.75
CA TRP A 48 6.60 -0.24 2.85
C TRP A 48 6.99 0.17 4.26
N ASP A 49 6.12 0.87 5.00
CA ASP A 49 6.34 1.25 6.40
C ASP A 49 6.54 0.00 7.27
N LEU A 50 5.73 -1.04 7.07
CA LEU A 50 5.89 -2.32 7.77
C LEU A 50 7.27 -2.96 7.48
N LEU A 51 7.69 -3.01 6.22
CA LEU A 51 9.00 -3.55 5.84
C LEU A 51 10.15 -2.74 6.46
N HIS A 52 10.04 -1.42 6.47
CA HIS A 52 11.02 -0.54 7.10
C HIS A 52 11.05 -0.72 8.62
N GLN A 53 9.89 -0.76 9.29
CA GLN A 53 9.80 -1.02 10.73
C GLN A 53 10.46 -2.36 11.09
N ARG A 54 10.23 -3.41 10.29
CA ARG A 54 10.86 -4.72 10.49
C ARG A 54 12.36 -4.69 10.32
N ARG A 55 12.84 -3.97 9.32
CA ARG A 55 14.28 -3.80 9.08
C ARG A 55 14.92 -3.06 10.25
N ALA A 56 14.34 -1.96 10.69
CA ALA A 56 14.80 -1.21 11.85
C ALA A 56 14.78 -2.05 13.14
N ALA A 57 13.74 -2.87 13.36
CA ALA A 57 13.68 -3.78 14.50
C ALA A 57 14.82 -4.81 14.47
N ARG A 58 15.10 -5.42 13.30
CA ARG A 58 16.24 -6.34 13.14
C ARG A 58 17.57 -5.67 13.44
N GLU A 59 17.79 -4.47 12.91
CA GLU A 59 19.03 -3.70 13.14
C GLU A 59 19.19 -3.29 14.61
N ALA A 60 18.08 -3.04 15.31
CA ALA A 60 18.06 -2.74 16.74
C ALA A 60 18.10 -4.00 17.64
N GLY A 61 18.18 -5.21 17.07
CA GLY A 61 18.14 -6.47 17.83
C GLY A 61 16.79 -6.77 18.49
N LYS A 62 15.70 -6.13 18.03
CA LYS A 62 14.32 -6.36 18.49
C LYS A 62 13.62 -7.39 17.60
N ASP A 63 12.50 -7.95 18.07
CA ASP A 63 11.73 -8.90 17.28
C ASP A 63 10.96 -8.18 16.14
N PRO A 64 11.27 -8.44 14.86
CA PRO A 64 10.57 -7.81 13.74
C PRO A 64 9.09 -8.22 13.64
N ARG A 65 8.65 -9.28 14.31
CA ARG A 65 7.25 -9.70 14.34
C ARG A 65 6.39 -8.78 15.21
N GLU A 66 7.00 -7.95 16.06
CA GLU A 66 6.29 -6.94 16.84
C GLU A 66 5.91 -5.71 16.01
N ALA A 67 6.51 -5.52 14.82
CA ALA A 67 6.12 -4.46 13.90
C ALA A 67 4.68 -4.67 13.43
N LYS A 68 3.82 -3.69 13.69
CA LYS A 68 2.42 -3.69 13.29
C LYS A 68 2.23 -2.71 12.14
N VAL A 69 1.41 -3.11 11.18
CA VAL A 69 0.95 -2.19 10.12
C VAL A 69 0.23 -1.06 10.84
N ARG A 70 0.64 0.18 10.59
CA ARG A 70 -0.11 1.32 11.12
C ARG A 70 -1.52 1.24 10.56
N PRO A 71 -2.58 1.40 11.37
CA PRO A 71 -3.92 1.50 10.83
C PRO A 71 -3.90 2.57 9.74
N VAL A 72 -4.65 2.36 8.65
CA VAL A 72 -4.91 3.45 7.71
C VAL A 72 -5.43 4.55 8.60
N ALA A 73 -4.67 5.63 8.76
CA ALA A 73 -5.26 6.84 9.30
C ALA A 73 -6.37 7.10 8.28
N GLU A 74 -7.59 6.78 8.70
CA GLU A 74 -8.81 6.93 7.92
C GLU A 74 -8.63 8.26 7.22
N VAL A 75 -8.42 8.21 5.91
CA VAL A 75 -8.19 9.43 5.14
C VAL A 75 -9.55 10.11 5.23
N GLU A 76 -9.70 10.99 6.22
CA GLU A 76 -10.92 11.75 6.55
C GLU A 76 -11.28 12.64 5.36
N GLY A 77 -11.80 12.04 4.31
CA GLY A 77 -12.01 12.71 3.04
C GLY A 77 -12.57 11.82 1.95
N TYR A 78 -13.29 10.75 2.31
CA TYR A 78 -14.03 9.96 1.33
C TYR A 78 -15.55 9.99 1.47
N GLU A 79 -16.06 11.15 1.85
CA GLU A 79 -17.42 11.57 1.51
C GLU A 79 -17.34 12.97 0.87
N GLY A 80 -17.69 13.02 -0.42
CA GLY A 80 -17.86 14.24 -1.20
C GLY A 80 -18.67 13.92 -2.45
#